data_AF-A0A1J4TXK7-F1
#
_entry.id   AF-A0A1J4TXK7-F1
#
_cell.length_a   1.000
_cell.length_b   1.000
_cell.length_c   1.000
_cell.angle_alpha   90.00
_cell.angle_beta   90.00
_cell.angle_gamma   90.00
#
_symmetry.space_group_name_H-M   'P 1'
#
loop_
_entity.id
_entity.type
_entity.pdbx_description
1 polymer ?
#
loop_
_entity_poly.entity_id
_entity_poly.type
_entity_poly.pdbx_seq_one_letter_code
_entity_poly.pdbx_strand_id
1 'polypeptide(L)' 'MFKVVIEKECGCFQRSDLQNNLAFASKDEALIKTLEMKDDMNDNFCGKHKFKVQEVGNDFVIAMMDSTSNGCCGGGCGSH' A
#
# COMPACT_ATOMS: atom_id res chain seq x y z
N MET A 1 21.45 -0.10 -7.50
CA MET A 1 20.11 -0.11 -8.12
C MET A 1 19.10 -0.32 -7.01
N PHE A 2 18.11 0.56 -6.92
CA PHE A 2 17.07 0.53 -5.89
C PHE A 2 15.76 0.16 -6.55
N LYS A 3 15.00 -0.77 -6.01
CA LYS A 3 13.71 -1.18 -6.59
C LYS A 3 12.55 -0.77 -5.70
N VAL A 4 11.45 -0.37 -6.32
CA VAL A 4 10.19 -0.07 -5.68
C VAL A 4 9.21 -1.18 -6.02
N VAL A 5 8.78 -1.92 -5.01
CA VAL A 5 7.92 -3.09 -5.15
C VAL A 5 6.70 -2.94 -4.25
N ILE A 6 5.53 -3.28 -4.76
CA ILE A 6 4.28 -3.28 -4.02
C ILE A 6 3.95 -4.72 -3.66
N GLU A 7 3.89 -5.02 -2.37
CA GLU A 7 3.63 -6.37 -1.87
C GLU A 7 2.21 -6.84 -2.19
N LYS A 8 1.24 -5.94 -2.03
CA LYS A 8 -0.18 -6.24 -2.23
C LYS A 8 -0.84 -5.20 -3.12
N GLU A 9 -1.09 -5.60 -4.35
CA GLU A 9 -1.88 -4.84 -5.31
C GLU A 9 -3.36 -5.00 -4.96
N CYS A 10 -3.98 -3.93 -4.47
CA CYS A 10 -5.41 -3.95 -4.18
C CYS A 10 -6.22 -3.73 -5.46
N GLY A 11 -7.53 -4.00 -5.41
CA GLY A 11 -8.42 -3.73 -6.54
C GLY A 11 -8.54 -2.25 -6.94
N CYS A 12 -8.06 -1.30 -6.13
CA CYS A 12 -7.91 0.10 -6.52
C CYS A 12 -6.62 0.32 -7.32
N PHE A 13 -5.54 -0.37 -6.95
CA PHE A 13 -4.28 -0.35 -7.67
C PHE A 13 -4.43 -0.90 -9.09
N GLN A 14 -5.13 -2.04 -9.24
CA GLN A 14 -5.40 -2.62 -10.55
C GLN A 14 -6.29 -1.76 -11.44
N ARG A 15 -7.04 -0.81 -10.86
CA ARG A 15 -7.84 0.16 -11.60
C ARG A 15 -7.10 1.47 -11.86
N SER A 16 -5.91 1.62 -11.30
CA SER A 16 -5.03 2.78 -11.51
C SER A 16 -3.97 2.46 -12.56
N ASP A 17 -3.42 3.49 -13.18
CA ASP A 17 -2.32 3.38 -14.15
C ASP A 17 -0.94 3.27 -13.48
N LEU A 18 -0.89 2.93 -12.18
CA LEU A 18 0.36 2.81 -11.43
C LEU A 18 1.13 1.54 -11.84
N GLN A 19 2.46 1.66 -11.88
CA GLN A 19 3.35 0.56 -12.25
C GLN A 19 4.08 0.01 -11.02
N ASN A 20 4.18 -1.31 -10.94
CA ASN A 20 4.91 -2.05 -9.91
C ASN A 20 6.29 -2.47 -10.42
N ASN A 21 7.21 -2.82 -9.51
CA ASN A 21 8.58 -3.27 -9.80
C ASN A 21 9.41 -2.24 -10.56
N LEU A 22 9.29 -0.96 -10.18
CA LEU A 22 10.09 0.12 -10.75
C LEU A 22 11.53 0.02 -10.23
N ALA A 23 12.51 0.23 -11.11
CA ALA A 23 13.92 0.19 -10.75
C ALA A 23 14.57 1.54 -11.05
N PHE A 24 15.30 2.06 -10.06
CA PHE A 24 15.98 3.35 -10.11
C PHE A 24 17.48 3.20 -9.85
N ALA A 25 18.25 4.16 -10.36
CA ALA A 25 19.68 4.23 -10.12
C ALA A 25 20.00 4.87 -8.75
N SER A 26 19.22 5.89 -8.36
CA SER A 26 19.42 6.65 -7.12
C SER A 26 18.46 6.24 -6.00
N LYS A 27 18.93 6.33 -4.75
CA LYS A 27 18.11 6.10 -3.54
C LYS A 27 17.03 7.16 -3.42
N ASP A 28 17.40 8.42 -3.61
CA ASP A 28 16.49 9.56 -3.48
C ASP A 28 15.33 9.46 -4.48
N GLU A 29 15.62 9.14 -5.75
CA GLU A 29 14.58 8.95 -6.76
C GLU A 29 13.62 7.81 -6.40
N ALA A 30 14.15 6.66 -5.96
CA ALA A 30 13.33 5.53 -5.54
C ALA A 30 12.48 5.89 -4.33
N LEU A 31 13.04 6.58 -3.34
CA LEU A 31 12.35 6.98 -2.12
C LEU A 31 11.22 7.98 -2.43
N ILE A 32 11.53 9.03 -3.20
CA ILE A 32 10.53 10.03 -3.62
C ILE A 32 9.40 9.32 -4.35
N LYS A 33 9.70 8.46 -5.33
CA LYS A 33 8.67 7.76 -6.08
C LYS A 33 7.82 6.85 -5.21
N THR A 34 8.45 6.14 -4.28
CA THR A 34 7.74 5.28 -3.32
C THR A 34 6.81 6.08 -2.42
N LEU A 35 7.24 7.25 -1.93
CA LEU A 35 6.43 8.13 -1.11
C LEU A 35 5.26 8.73 -1.87
N GLU A 36 5.49 9.22 -3.10
CA GLU A 36 4.43 9.69 -4.00
C GLU A 36 3.38 8.60 -4.19
N MET A 37 3.79 7.38 -4.56
CA MET A 37 2.88 6.25 -4.73
C MET A 37 2.13 5.92 -3.43
N LYS A 38 2.81 5.93 -2.27
CA LYS A 38 2.19 5.68 -0.97
C LYS A 38 1.11 6.71 -0.66
N ASP A 39 1.38 8.00 -0.87
CA ASP A 39 0.43 9.07 -0.60
C ASP A 39 -0.73 9.05 -1.62
N ASP A 40 -0.44 8.93 -2.93
CA ASP A 40 -1.47 8.75 -3.96
C ASP A 40 -2.39 7.56 -3.68
N MET A 41 -1.84 6.43 -3.25
CA MET A 41 -2.63 5.24 -2.89
C MET A 41 -3.44 5.45 -1.59
N ASN A 42 -2.97 6.25 -0.64
CA ASN A 42 -3.71 6.54 0.59
C ASN A 42 -4.82 7.58 0.38
N ASP A 43 -4.62 8.55 -0.51
CA ASP A 43 -5.55 9.64 -0.81
C ASP A 43 -6.57 9.29 -1.90
N ASN A 44 -6.13 8.68 -3.02
CA ASN A 44 -7.01 8.42 -4.17
C ASN A 44 -7.72 7.06 -4.10
N PHE A 45 -7.20 6.10 -3.32
CA PHE A 45 -7.87 4.80 -3.24
C PHE A 45 -9.04 4.87 -2.25
N CYS A 46 -9.59 3.71 -1.92
CA CYS A 46 -10.74 3.58 -1.04
C CYS A 46 -10.60 4.19 0.37
N GLY A 47 -9.42 4.70 0.78
CA GLY A 47 -9.14 5.25 2.11
C GLY A 47 -9.19 4.24 3.27
N LYS A 48 -9.72 3.04 3.03
CA LYS A 48 -9.82 1.92 3.98
C LYS A 48 -8.53 1.11 4.08
N HIS A 49 -7.84 0.94 2.96
CA HIS A 49 -6.53 0.30 2.93
C HIS A 49 -5.47 1.37 3.17
N LYS A 50 -4.66 1.19 4.21
CA LYS A 50 -3.50 2.05 4.46
C LYS A 50 -2.25 1.40 3.87
N PHE A 51 -1.39 2.20 3.27
CA PHE A 51 -0.13 1.74 2.70
C PHE A 51 1.04 2.31 3.48
N LYS A 52 2.05 1.47 3.73
CA LYS A 52 3.29 1.84 4.41
C LYS A 52 4.50 1.45 3.56
N VAL A 53 5.55 2.25 3.66
CA VAL A 53 6.85 1.97 3.02
C VAL A 53 7.72 1.18 3.99
N GLN A 54 8.35 0.12 3.51
CA GLN A 54 9.37 -0.65 4.21
C GLN A 54 10.66 -0.63 3.38
N GLU A 55 11.76 -0.21 4.00
CA GLU A 55 13.08 -0.28 3.38
C GLU A 55 13.69 -1.66 3.70
N VAL A 56 13.98 -2.43 2.66
CA VAL A 56 14.58 -3.76 2.73
C VAL A 56 15.94 -3.70 2.03
N GLY A 57 16.96 -3.27 2.77
CA GLY A 57 18.31 -3.10 2.26
C GLY A 57 18.39 -1.98 1.22
N ASN A 58 18.40 -2.34 -0.07
CA ASN A 58 18.41 -1.39 -1.19
C ASN A 58 17.06 -1.31 -1.91
N ASP A 59 16.05 -2.05 -1.46
CA ASP A 59 14.74 -2.06 -2.09
C ASP A 59 13.69 -1.43 -1.16
N PHE A 60 12.70 -0.78 -1.76
CA PHE A 60 11.58 -0.14 -1.11
C PHE A 60 10.31 -0.94 -1.39
N VAL A 61 9.72 -1.47 -0.33
CA VAL A 61 8.53 -2.31 -0.41
C VAL A 61 7.33 -1.57 0.16
N ILE A 62 6.31 -1.32 -0.66
CA ILE A 62 5.03 -0.77 -0.22
C ILE A 62 4.15 -1.94 0.25
N ALA A 63 4.02 -2.08 1.56
CA ALA A 63 3.16 -3.07 2.17
C ALA A 63 1.80 -2.45 2.54
N MET A 64 0.73 -3.21 2.31
CA MET A 64 -0.58 -2.83 2.81
C MET A 64 -0.63 -3.07 4.32
N MET A 65 -0.85 -2.02 5.08
CA MET A 65 -1.17 -2.13 6.49
C MET A 65 -2.67 -2.44 6.58
N ASP A 66 -2.97 -3.73 6.71
CA ASP A 66 -4.31 -4.18 7.05
C ASP A 66 -4.63 -3.59 8.42
N SER A 67 -5.47 -2.55 8.44
CA SER A 67 -6.11 -2.13 9.68
C SER A 67 -7.08 -3.26 10.02
N THR A 68 -6.57 -4.32 10.62
CA THR A 68 -7.38 -5.35 11.26
C THR A 68 -8.02 -4.72 12.50
N SER A 69 -8.91 -3.74 12.30
CA SER A 69 -10.10 -3.66 13.12
C SER A 69 -10.99 -4.81 12.65
N ASN A 70 -10.65 -5.99 13.12
CA ASN A 70 -11.60 -7.09 13.28
C ASN A 70 -12.61 -6.66 14.36
N GLY A 71 -13.35 -5.58 14.06
CA GLY A 71 -14.56 -5.18 14.76
C GLY A 71 -15.60 -6.21 14.37
N CYS A 72 -15.54 -7.32 15.10
CA CYS A 72 -16.49 -8.42 15.07
C CYS A 72 -17.89 -7.87 14.82
N CYS A 73 -18.40 -8.13 13.62
CA CYS A 73 -19.82 -8.14 13.31
C CYS A 73 -20.44 -9.28 14.14
N GLY A 74 -20.61 -9.02 15.44
CA GLY A 74 -21.35 -9.85 16.35
C GLY A 74 -22.82 -9.66 16.07
N GLY A 75 -23.29 -10.27 14.99
CA GLY A 75 -24.72 -10.50 14.78
C GLY A 75 -25.27 -11.26 15.98
N GLY A 76 -26.12 -10.58 16.76
CA GLY A 76 -26.94 -11.15 17.82
C GLY A 76 -28.40 -10.77 17.57
N CYS A 77 -29.02 -11.49 16.65
CA CYS A 77 -30.47 -11.60 16.52
C CYS A 77 -31.07 -12.22 17.80
N GLY A 78 -32.23 -11.73 18.25
CA GLY A 78 -33.17 -12.53 19.06
C GLY A 78 -33.54 -12.00 20.45
N SER A 79 -34.80 -11.52 20.54
CA SER A 79 -35.80 -11.75 21.61
C SER A 79 -35.41 -11.58 23.08
N HIS A 80 -35.99 -10.57 23.74
CA HIS A 80 -36.93 -10.73 24.87
C HIS A 80 -37.64 -9.40 25.17
#